data_AF-A0A2V9LY93-F1
#
_entry.id   AF-A0A2V9LY93-F1
#
_cell.length_a   1.000
_cell.length_b   1.000
_cell.length_c   1.000
_cell.angle_alpha   90.00
_cell.angle_beta   90.00
_cell.angle_gamma   90.00
#
_symmetry.space_group_name_H-M   'P 1'
#
loop_
_entity.id
_entity.type
_entity.pdbx_description
1 polymer ?
#
loop_
_entity_poly.entity_id
_entity_poly.type
_entity_poly.pdbx_seq_one_letter_code
_entity_poly.pdbx_strand_id
1 'polypeptide(L)'
;KNMAYDQFVRRLLTDSGNMYDFTRGTSYYPLIKKPEDMAAVTSQLFLGVKIECARCHNHPFERWTRSDFRGMAAFFSQIRYKNSGPRHNEYILYLDFQRQFEDADTKEVYWPRPLHGKALVPDEWTDRRELLAEWMTSPGNPFFAKTIVNRMWSCFMGRG
;
A
#
# COMPACT_ATOMS: atom_id res chain seq x y z
N LYS A 1 9.54 2.53 -23.41
CA LYS A 1 10.85 2.34 -22.75
C LYS A 1 10.67 1.34 -21.63
N ASN A 2 11.55 0.36 -21.45
CA ASN A 2 11.41 -0.62 -20.37
C ASN A 2 11.67 0.04 -19.01
N MET A 3 10.89 -0.35 -18.00
CA MET A 3 10.98 0.16 -16.63
C MET A 3 11.31 -1.02 -15.71
N ALA A 4 12.25 -0.83 -14.79
CA ALA A 4 12.56 -1.83 -13.77
C ALA A 4 11.36 -2.03 -12.83
N TYR A 5 11.17 -3.25 -12.33
CA TYR A 5 9.96 -3.62 -11.58
C TYR A 5 9.80 -2.81 -10.28
N ASP A 6 10.89 -2.52 -9.59
CA ASP A 6 10.93 -1.64 -8.41
C ASP A 6 10.45 -0.22 -8.75
N GLN A 7 10.91 0.34 -9.87
CA GLN A 7 10.50 1.67 -10.33
C GLN A 7 9.03 1.69 -10.74
N PHE A 8 8.56 0.62 -11.37
CA PHE A 8 7.15 0.44 -11.71
C PHE A 8 6.27 0.40 -10.46
N VAL A 9 6.63 -0.40 -9.46
CA VAL A 9 5.86 -0.51 -8.22
C VAL A 9 5.91 0.79 -7.42
N ARG A 10 7.07 1.43 -7.30
CA ARG A 10 7.18 2.74 -6.62
C ARG A 10 6.23 3.74 -7.25
N ARG A 11 6.28 3.88 -8.58
CA ARG A 11 5.42 4.77 -9.33
C ARG A 11 3.93 4.45 -9.15
N LEU A 12 3.57 3.16 -9.19
CA LEU A 12 2.20 2.72 -8.98
C LEU A 12 1.68 3.06 -7.58
N LEU A 13 2.55 2.98 -6.56
CA LEU A 13 2.18 3.26 -5.18
C LEU A 13 2.12 4.75 -4.86
N THR A 14 2.94 5.58 -5.48
CA THR A 14 3.13 6.98 -5.05
C THR A 14 2.61 8.03 -6.01
N ASP A 15 2.31 7.69 -7.27
CA ASP A 15 1.72 8.65 -8.19
C ASP A 15 0.38 9.19 -7.64
N SER A 16 0.22 10.51 -7.75
CA SER A 16 -0.98 11.26 -7.37
C SER A 16 -1.48 12.09 -8.55
N GLY A 17 -2.72 12.57 -8.49
CA GLY A 17 -3.33 13.39 -9.53
C GLY A 17 -4.51 12.71 -10.21
N ASN A 18 -4.72 13.05 -11.47
CA ASN A 18 -5.89 12.61 -12.22
C ASN A 18 -5.84 11.11 -12.53
N MET A 19 -6.91 10.37 -12.23
CA MET A 19 -6.99 8.93 -12.48
C MET A 19 -7.05 8.54 -13.97
N TYR A 20 -7.41 9.47 -14.87
CA TYR A 20 -7.38 9.26 -16.32
C TYR A 20 -6.04 9.65 -16.97
N ASP A 21 -5.07 10.11 -16.18
CA ASP A 21 -3.69 10.27 -16.66
C ASP A 21 -3.01 8.90 -16.72
N PHE A 22 -3.20 8.20 -17.84
CA PHE A 22 -2.60 6.89 -18.10
C PHE A 22 -1.08 6.91 -18.24
N THR A 23 -0.45 8.09 -18.23
CA THR A 23 1.01 8.15 -18.16
C THR A 23 1.50 7.80 -16.77
N ARG A 24 0.66 7.92 -15.72
CA ARG A 24 0.95 7.74 -14.29
C ARG A 24 0.31 6.48 -13.70
N GLY A 25 0.75 6.10 -12.50
CA GLY A 25 0.17 5.03 -11.68
C GLY A 25 -1.10 5.40 -10.91
N THR A 26 -1.76 6.52 -11.23
CA THR A 26 -2.87 7.11 -10.45
C THR A 26 -4.14 6.26 -10.42
N SER A 27 -4.27 5.28 -11.31
CA SER A 27 -5.44 4.38 -11.38
C SER A 27 -5.41 3.23 -10.38
N TYR A 28 -4.36 3.08 -9.55
CA TYR A 28 -4.23 1.93 -8.64
C TYR A 28 -5.26 1.94 -7.48
N TYR A 29 -5.47 3.10 -6.87
CA TYR A 29 -6.32 3.23 -5.67
C TYR A 29 -7.79 3.68 -5.87
N PRO A 30 -8.23 4.37 -6.95
CA PRO A 30 -9.57 4.99 -7.01
C PRO A 30 -10.76 4.07 -6.70
N LEU A 31 -10.64 2.77 -6.95
CA LEU A 31 -11.69 1.79 -6.66
C LEU A 31 -11.61 1.21 -5.23
N ILE A 32 -10.46 1.36 -4.56
CA ILE A 32 -10.20 0.87 -3.22
C ILE A 32 -10.23 2.08 -2.27
N LYS A 33 -11.34 2.29 -1.56
CA LYS A 33 -11.55 3.56 -0.84
C LYS A 33 -10.98 3.60 0.57
N LYS A 34 -10.85 2.45 1.23
CA LYS A 34 -10.41 2.36 2.63
C LYS A 34 -8.91 2.05 2.73
N PRO A 35 -8.15 2.74 3.60
CA PRO A 35 -6.74 2.44 3.83
C PRO A 35 -6.47 0.96 4.18
N GLU A 36 -7.38 0.33 4.91
CA GLU A 36 -7.33 -1.09 5.29
C GLU A 36 -7.39 -2.01 4.08
N ASP A 37 -8.28 -1.71 3.13
CA ASP A 37 -8.43 -2.51 1.91
C ASP A 37 -7.24 -2.29 0.97
N MET A 38 -6.68 -1.06 0.93
CA MET A 38 -5.43 -0.78 0.20
C MET A 38 -4.25 -1.55 0.80
N ALA A 39 -4.17 -1.64 2.13
CA ALA A 39 -3.14 -2.41 2.81
C ALA A 39 -3.26 -3.91 2.55
N ALA A 40 -4.47 -4.46 2.59
CA ALA A 40 -4.74 -5.85 2.27
C ALA A 40 -4.30 -6.19 0.83
N VAL A 41 -4.80 -5.43 -0.15
CA VAL A 41 -4.50 -5.66 -1.56
C VAL A 41 -3.01 -5.46 -1.85
N THR A 42 -2.40 -4.38 -1.35
CA THR A 42 -0.98 -4.09 -1.60
C THR A 42 -0.07 -5.15 -0.99
N SER A 43 -0.37 -5.61 0.24
CA SER A 43 0.41 -6.68 0.88
C SER A 43 0.30 -7.99 0.12
N GLN A 44 -0.91 -8.37 -0.31
CA GLN A 44 -1.09 -9.58 -1.09
C GLN A 44 -0.42 -9.47 -2.46
N LEU A 45 -0.58 -8.32 -3.13
CA LEU A 45 -0.12 -8.11 -4.49
C LEU A 45 1.41 -8.02 -4.57
N PHE A 46 2.08 -7.32 -3.66
CA PHE A 46 3.52 -7.08 -3.81
C PHE A 46 4.41 -7.80 -2.80
N LEU A 47 3.83 -8.29 -1.70
CA LEU A 47 4.58 -8.98 -0.64
C LEU A 47 4.18 -10.45 -0.51
N GLY A 48 3.10 -10.88 -1.18
CA GLY A 48 2.59 -12.24 -1.07
C GLY A 48 2.09 -12.58 0.34
N VAL A 49 1.81 -11.56 1.16
CA VAL A 49 1.39 -11.71 2.56
C VAL A 49 -0.12 -11.43 2.67
N LYS A 50 -0.87 -12.39 3.21
CA LYS A 50 -2.30 -12.25 3.51
C LYS A 50 -2.52 -11.62 4.89
N ILE A 51 -2.08 -10.37 5.05
CA ILE A 51 -2.20 -9.68 6.34
C ILE A 51 -3.66 -9.33 6.71
N GLU A 52 -4.59 -9.40 5.76
CA GLU A 52 -6.00 -9.09 5.99
C GLU A 52 -6.66 -9.93 7.09
N CYS A 53 -6.24 -11.17 7.28
CA CYS A 53 -6.77 -11.99 8.38
C CYS A 53 -6.46 -11.37 9.75
N ALA A 54 -5.42 -10.55 9.85
CA ALA A 54 -5.09 -9.81 11.06
C ALA A 54 -5.96 -8.55 11.28
N ARG A 55 -6.97 -8.29 10.43
CA ARG A 55 -7.86 -7.12 10.51
C ARG A 55 -8.64 -7.06 11.83
N CYS A 56 -9.11 -8.21 12.32
CA CYS A 56 -10.01 -8.29 13.48
C CYS A 56 -9.37 -8.96 14.70
N HIS A 57 -8.43 -9.89 14.49
CA HIS A 57 -7.71 -10.61 15.54
C HIS A 57 -6.27 -10.88 15.08
N ASN A 58 -5.38 -11.32 15.97
CA ASN A 58 -4.05 -11.75 15.52
C ASN A 58 -4.19 -13.03 14.67
N HIS A 59 -3.39 -13.15 13.61
CA HIS A 59 -3.47 -14.31 12.73
C HIS A 59 -3.21 -15.61 13.52
N PRO A 60 -4.02 -16.67 13.37
CA PRO A 60 -3.92 -17.87 14.21
C PRO A 60 -2.66 -18.70 13.93
N PHE A 61 -2.16 -18.67 12.69
CA PHE A 61 -1.03 -19.49 12.23
C PHE A 61 0.16 -18.71 11.69
N GLU A 62 0.09 -17.38 11.73
CA GLU A 62 1.15 -16.49 11.23
C GLU A 62 1.43 -15.44 12.29
N ARG A 63 2.58 -14.78 12.19
CA ARG A 63 3.04 -13.84 13.22
C ARG A 63 2.36 -12.46 13.16
N TRP A 64 1.40 -12.27 12.25
CA TRP A 64 0.79 -10.97 12.01
C TRP A 64 -0.21 -10.61 13.09
N THR A 65 -0.01 -9.47 13.71
CA THR A 65 -0.90 -8.92 14.73
C THR A 65 -1.88 -7.90 14.14
N ARG A 66 -2.94 -7.59 14.89
CA ARG A 66 -3.83 -6.46 14.56
C ARG A 66 -3.04 -5.16 14.37
N SER A 67 -2.04 -4.92 15.22
CA SER A 67 -1.19 -3.73 15.13
C SER A 67 -0.37 -3.70 13.84
N ASP A 68 0.10 -4.85 13.35
CA ASP A 68 0.79 -4.92 12.05
C ASP A 68 -0.16 -4.56 10.90
N PHE A 69 -1.39 -5.08 10.93
CA PHE A 69 -2.39 -4.74 9.91
C PHE A 69 -2.75 -3.24 9.92
N ARG A 70 -3.00 -2.66 11.10
CA ARG A 70 -3.31 -1.23 11.24
C ARG A 70 -2.13 -0.33 10.87
N GLY A 71 -0.91 -0.72 11.26
CA GLY A 71 0.28 0.00 10.86
C GLY A 71 0.55 -0.08 9.36
N MET A 72 0.20 -1.17 8.70
CA MET A 72 0.23 -1.26 7.23
C MET A 72 -0.85 -0.35 6.61
N ALA A 73 -2.06 -0.32 7.15
CA ALA A 73 -3.13 0.60 6.72
C ALA A 73 -2.73 2.08 6.88
N ALA A 74 -1.92 2.40 7.89
CA ALA A 74 -1.45 3.76 8.14
C ALA A 74 -0.56 4.34 7.03
N PHE A 75 0.01 3.53 6.14
CA PHE A 75 0.70 4.04 4.95
C PHE A 75 -0.25 4.72 3.95
N PHE A 76 -1.54 4.38 3.97
CA PHE A 76 -2.53 4.85 3.01
C PHE A 76 -3.47 5.92 3.57
N SER A 77 -3.30 6.31 4.84
CA SER A 77 -4.23 7.21 5.54
C SER A 77 -4.31 8.62 4.94
N GLN A 78 -3.26 9.05 4.24
CA GLN A 78 -3.18 10.36 3.61
C GLN A 78 -3.92 10.41 2.25
N ILE A 79 -4.30 9.28 1.66
CA ILE A 79 -4.94 9.26 0.34
C ILE A 79 -6.36 9.85 0.42
N ARG A 80 -6.64 10.83 -0.45
CA ARG A 80 -7.97 11.43 -0.64
C ARG A 80 -8.31 11.57 -2.11
N TYR A 81 -9.60 11.72 -2.37
CA TYR A 81 -10.13 11.92 -3.72
C TYR A 81 -11.03 13.16 -3.74
N LYS A 82 -10.93 13.94 -4.81
CA LYS A 82 -11.92 14.96 -5.16
C LYS A 82 -12.49 14.67 -6.53
N ASN A 83 -13.80 14.76 -6.67
CA ASN A 83 -14.49 14.67 -7.96
C ASN A 83 -14.46 16.07 -8.59
N SER A 84 -13.35 16.41 -9.26
CA SER A 84 -13.07 17.77 -9.70
C SER A 84 -12.39 17.84 -11.08
N GLY A 85 -12.46 16.76 -11.85
CA GLY A 85 -11.99 16.81 -13.23
C GLY A 85 -13.07 17.31 -14.21
N PRO A 86 -12.65 17.68 -15.43
CA PRO A 86 -13.55 18.12 -16.50
C PRO A 86 -14.59 17.07 -16.94
N ARG A 87 -14.41 15.78 -16.63
CA ARG A 87 -15.34 14.69 -16.94
C ARG A 87 -16.16 14.28 -15.73
N HIS A 88 -17.39 13.81 -15.98
CA HIS A 88 -18.20 13.17 -14.93
C HIS A 88 -17.45 11.96 -14.35
N ASN A 89 -17.45 11.84 -13.02
CA ASN A 89 -16.71 10.81 -12.27
C ASN A 89 -15.20 10.84 -12.52
N GLU A 90 -14.61 12.03 -12.64
CA GLU A 90 -13.16 12.20 -12.71
C GLU A 90 -12.58 12.49 -11.33
N TYR A 91 -11.95 11.45 -10.75
CA TYR A 91 -11.31 11.56 -9.45
C TYR A 91 -9.86 12.01 -9.58
N ILE A 92 -9.52 13.02 -8.78
CA ILE A 92 -8.15 13.46 -8.56
C ILE A 92 -7.72 12.94 -7.20
N LEU A 93 -6.71 12.07 -7.19
CA LEU A 93 -6.02 11.62 -5.99
C LEU A 93 -5.11 12.73 -5.49
N TYR A 94 -5.23 13.09 -4.21
CA TYR A 94 -4.32 14.01 -3.53
C TYR A 94 -4.01 13.50 -2.13
N LEU A 95 -2.99 14.11 -1.50
CA LEU A 95 -2.56 13.76 -0.15
C LEU A 95 -3.03 14.80 0.86
N ASP A 96 -3.59 14.29 1.95
CA ASP A 96 -3.96 15.03 3.14
C ASP A 96 -2.96 14.69 4.25
N PHE A 97 -1.91 15.50 4.35
CA PHE A 97 -0.77 15.25 5.23
C PHE A 97 -1.12 15.30 6.72
N GLN A 98 -2.20 15.98 7.07
CA GLN A 98 -2.68 16.09 8.45
C GLN A 98 -3.39 14.81 8.94
N ARG A 99 -3.74 13.89 8.03
CA ARG A 99 -4.48 12.69 8.39
C ARG A 99 -3.61 11.60 9.00
N GLN A 100 -4.07 11.09 10.13
CA GLN A 100 -3.59 9.86 10.74
C GLN A 100 -4.56 8.72 10.49
N PHE A 101 -4.06 7.49 10.56
CA PHE A 101 -4.93 6.32 10.59
C PHE A 101 -5.51 6.17 12.00
N GLU A 102 -6.82 6.18 12.09
CA GLU A 102 -7.57 5.92 13.32
C GLU A 102 -8.40 4.66 13.11
N ASP A 103 -8.28 3.69 14.02
CA ASP A 103 -9.12 2.50 14.02
C ASP A 103 -10.57 2.88 14.32
N ALA A 104 -11.48 2.51 13.43
CA ALA A 104 -12.88 2.89 13.56
C ALA A 104 -13.56 2.34 14.82
N ASP A 105 -13.13 1.17 15.30
CA ASP A 105 -13.69 0.45 16.43
C ASP A 105 -13.07 0.90 17.76
N THR A 106 -11.74 1.01 17.82
CA THR A 106 -11.01 1.30 19.07
C THR A 106 -10.66 2.77 19.26
N LYS A 107 -10.76 3.60 18.20
CA LYS A 107 -10.31 5.01 18.17
C LYS A 107 -8.81 5.20 18.40
N GLU A 108 -8.05 4.11 18.37
CA GLU A 108 -6.59 4.17 18.47
C GLU A 108 -5.97 4.70 17.18
N VAL A 109 -4.93 5.51 17.33
CA VAL A 109 -4.17 6.06 16.22
C VAL A 109 -2.94 5.19 15.95
N TYR A 110 -2.72 4.85 14.68
CA TYR A 110 -1.58 4.02 14.26
C TYR A 110 -0.64 4.79 13.34
N TRP A 111 0.65 4.59 13.60
CA TRP A 111 1.73 5.06 12.75
C TRP A 111 2.06 4.04 11.64
N PRO A 112 2.53 4.50 10.47
CA PRO A 112 2.97 3.61 9.39
C PRO A 112 3.98 2.58 9.90
N ARG A 113 3.73 1.30 9.64
CA ARG A 113 4.59 0.21 10.12
C ARG A 113 4.79 -0.81 9.01
N PRO A 114 6.02 -0.97 8.50
CA PRO A 114 6.31 -2.02 7.53
C PRO A 114 6.19 -3.41 8.19
N LEU A 115 5.94 -4.43 7.38
CA LEU A 115 5.88 -5.81 7.87
C LEU A 115 7.23 -6.23 8.44
N HIS A 116 7.24 -6.82 9.63
CA HIS A 116 8.46 -7.09 10.42
C HIS A 116 9.27 -5.83 10.83
N GLY A 117 8.72 -4.64 10.63
CA GLY A 117 9.34 -3.38 10.98
C GLY A 117 8.84 -2.80 12.30
N LYS A 118 9.48 -1.71 12.72
CA LYS A 118 8.99 -0.82 13.78
C LYS A 118 8.08 0.24 13.17
N ALA A 119 7.19 0.79 13.99
CA ALA A 119 6.42 1.96 13.60
C ALA A 119 7.35 3.12 13.23
N LEU A 120 7.02 3.82 12.15
CA LEU A 120 7.72 4.97 11.62
C LEU A 120 6.97 6.23 12.03
N VAL A 121 7.68 7.23 12.55
CA VAL A 121 7.12 8.54 12.89
C VAL A 121 7.67 9.55 11.89
N PRO A 122 7.01 9.75 10.75
CA PRO A 122 7.52 10.64 9.71
C PRO A 122 7.20 12.11 9.99
N ASP A 123 7.95 13.00 9.33
CA ASP A 123 7.68 14.44 9.35
C ASP A 123 6.32 14.75 8.72
N GLU A 124 5.74 15.90 9.09
CA GLU A 124 4.38 16.33 8.71
C GLU A 124 4.10 16.20 7.20
N TRP A 125 5.04 16.64 6.36
CA TRP A 125 4.88 16.71 4.90
C TRP A 125 5.37 15.46 4.16
N THR A 126 5.61 14.37 4.89
CA THR A 126 6.09 13.12 4.29
C THR A 126 4.93 12.34 3.67
N ASP A 127 5.07 11.96 2.39
CA ASP A 127 4.18 10.97 1.78
C ASP A 127 4.53 9.59 2.33
N ARG A 128 3.63 9.03 3.12
CA ARG A 128 3.84 7.72 3.75
C ARG A 128 3.98 6.61 2.71
N ARG A 129 3.40 6.77 1.51
CA ARG A 129 3.53 5.78 0.43
C ARG A 129 4.94 5.74 -0.13
N GLU A 130 5.70 6.83 -0.07
CA GLU A 130 7.12 6.85 -0.43
C GLU A 130 7.94 6.01 0.54
N LEU A 131 7.65 6.08 1.85
CA LEU A 131 8.28 5.22 2.87
C LEU A 131 7.94 3.75 2.64
N LEU A 132 6.67 3.47 2.30
CA LEU A 132 6.25 2.12 1.96
C LEU A 132 6.99 1.61 0.74
N ALA A 133 7.00 2.39 -0.35
CA ALA A 133 7.66 2.01 -1.59
C ALA A 133 9.17 1.77 -1.37
N GLU A 134 9.84 2.66 -0.65
CA GLU A 134 11.25 2.52 -0.30
C GLU A 134 11.52 1.22 0.48
N TRP A 135 10.75 0.95 1.53
CA TRP A 135 10.90 -0.29 2.30
C TRP A 135 10.59 -1.53 1.46
N MET A 136 9.52 -1.50 0.66
CA MET A 136 9.10 -2.61 -0.19
C MET A 136 10.18 -2.95 -1.22
N THR A 137 10.76 -1.95 -1.89
CA THR A 137 11.75 -2.14 -2.94
C THR A 137 13.18 -2.25 -2.42
N SER A 138 13.39 -2.18 -1.10
CA SER A 138 14.73 -2.30 -0.52
C SER A 138 15.35 -3.69 -0.79
N PRO A 139 16.66 -3.79 -1.05
CA PRO A 139 17.32 -5.08 -1.29
C PRO A 139 17.19 -6.08 -0.13
N GLY A 140 16.99 -5.58 1.09
CA GLY A 140 16.80 -6.39 2.30
C GLY A 140 15.37 -6.86 2.54
N ASN A 141 14.40 -6.48 1.70
CA ASN A 141 13.02 -6.88 1.86
C ASN A 141 12.85 -8.39 1.52
N PRO A 142 12.40 -9.23 2.47
CA PRO A 142 12.33 -10.69 2.24
C PRO A 142 11.12 -11.12 1.38
N PHE A 143 10.22 -10.18 1.04
CA PHE A 143 8.94 -10.47 0.40
C PHE A 143 8.87 -10.04 -1.06
N PHE A 144 9.35 -8.83 -1.36
CA PHE A 144 9.07 -8.16 -2.63
C PHE A 144 9.59 -8.91 -3.85
N ALA A 145 10.90 -9.16 -3.89
CA ALA A 145 11.53 -9.90 -4.99
C ALA A 145 11.01 -11.35 -5.06
N LYS A 146 10.85 -12.00 -3.90
CA LYS A 146 10.34 -13.37 -3.82
C LYS A 146 8.95 -13.52 -4.42
N THR A 147 8.07 -12.55 -4.17
CA THR A 147 6.68 -12.59 -4.66
C THR A 147 6.62 -12.59 -6.17
N ILE A 148 7.34 -11.68 -6.83
CA ILE A 148 7.31 -11.59 -8.30
C ILE A 148 8.02 -12.78 -8.94
N VAL A 149 9.14 -13.24 -8.37
CA VAL A 149 9.85 -14.43 -8.86
C VAL A 149 8.96 -15.67 -8.78
N ASN A 150 8.30 -15.90 -7.64
CA ASN A 150 7.39 -17.03 -7.48
C ASN A 150 6.23 -17.00 -8.48
N ARG A 151 5.66 -15.81 -8.73
CA ARG A 151 4.58 -15.67 -9.72
C ARG A 151 5.05 -15.92 -11.14
N MET A 152 6.19 -15.35 -11.53
CA MET A 152 6.77 -15.62 -12.85
C MET A 152 7.05 -17.11 -13.01
N TRP A 153 7.65 -17.75 -11.99
CA TRP A 153 7.88 -19.18 -11.98
C TRP A 153 6.59 -19.99 -12.11
N SER A 154 5.55 -19.63 -11.38
CA SER A 154 4.21 -20.25 -11.45
C SER A 154 3.60 -20.12 -12.86
N CYS A 155 3.72 -18.95 -13.50
CA CYS A 155 3.26 -18.74 -14.87
C CYS A 155 3.97 -19.63 -15.90
N PHE A 156 5.26 -19.91 -15.72
CA PHE A 156 6.04 -20.72 -16.68
C PHE A 156 6.03 -22.22 -16.38
N MET A 157 5.98 -22.60 -15.10
CA MET A 157 6.21 -23.97 -14.65
C MET A 157 4.96 -24.63 -14.03
N GLY A 158 3.86 -23.89 -13.88
CA GLY A 158 2.61 -24.39 -13.29
C GLY A 158 2.67 -24.69 -11.80
N ARG A 159 3.77 -24.33 -11.13
CA ARG A 159 3.98 -24.45 -9.69
C ARG A 159 4.73 -23.21 -9.21
N GLY A 160 4.31 -22.62 -8.10
CA GLY A 160 4.93 -21.43 -7.51
C GLY A 160 3.95 -20.63 -6.69
#